data_AF-A0A939YDL2-F1
#
_entry.id   AF-A0A939YDL2-F1
#
_cell.length_a   1.000
_cell.length_b   1.000
_cell.length_c   1.000
_cell.angle_alpha   90.00
_cell.angle_beta   90.00
_cell.angle_gamma   90.00
#
_symmetry.space_group_name_H-M   'P 1'
#
loop_
_entity.id
_entity.type
_entity.pdbx_description
1 polymer ?
#
loop_
_entity_poly.entity_id
_entity_poly.type
_entity_poly.pdbx_seq_one_letter_code
_entity_poly.pdbx_strand_id
1 'polypeptide(L)'
;MLICTVKASNIKFFAVLLASVTALILLAALVPTYGKAGEVAMINTDYSEMETNEKRVAFIKSFGYEINEQGFETETVTIPDKFDAVYTRYNDIQRAQGLNLKNYKGKTVTRYTYYVTNYPNYDGKVAFTMLVYRGNIIGGDVAGLDGDGFVHGFGID
;
A
#
# COMPACT_ATOMS: atom_id res chain seq x y z
N MET A 1 -4.30 56.67 25.23
CA MET A 1 -4.81 56.80 23.84
C MET A 1 -3.61 57.14 22.96
N LEU A 2 -3.04 56.17 22.24
CA LEU A 2 -1.90 56.38 21.34
C LEU A 2 -2.43 56.52 19.92
N ILE A 3 -2.48 57.76 19.43
CA ILE A 3 -2.79 58.07 18.04
C ILE A 3 -1.50 57.84 17.25
N CYS A 4 -1.46 56.76 16.46
CA CYS A 4 -0.36 56.48 15.56
C CYS A 4 -0.50 57.32 14.28
N THR A 5 0.20 58.45 14.20
CA THR A 5 0.32 59.23 12.97
C THR A 5 1.36 58.59 12.05
N VAL A 6 0.90 57.86 11.02
CA VAL A 6 1.78 57.30 9.98
C VAL A 6 2.02 58.34 8.89
N LYS A 7 3.29 58.67 8.63
CA LYS A 7 3.74 59.67 7.65
C LYS A 7 3.47 59.18 6.21
N ALA A 8 2.71 59.96 5.45
CA ALA A 8 2.13 59.61 4.14
C ALA A 8 3.12 59.27 3.00
N SER A 9 4.44 59.40 3.20
CA SER A 9 5.44 59.07 2.18
C SER A 9 5.69 57.56 2.01
N ASN A 10 5.31 56.73 2.99
CA ASN A 10 5.54 55.28 2.97
C ASN A 10 4.32 54.47 2.47
N ILE A 11 3.18 55.13 2.24
CA ILE A 11 1.92 54.49 1.82
C ILE A 11 2.06 53.77 0.47
N LYS A 12 2.85 54.31 -0.45
CA LYS A 12 3.10 53.70 -1.76
C LYS A 12 3.87 52.38 -1.63
N PHE A 13 4.79 52.29 -0.66
CA PHE A 13 5.57 51.09 -0.39
C PHE A 13 4.71 49.99 0.25
N PHE A 14 3.85 50.35 1.21
CA PHE A 14 2.91 49.40 1.83
C PHE A 14 1.84 48.90 0.85
N ALA A 15 1.35 49.77 -0.04
CA ALA A 15 0.37 49.37 -1.06
C ALA A 15 0.95 48.35 -2.06
N VAL A 16 2.20 48.55 -2.50
CA VAL A 16 2.90 47.62 -3.39
C VAL A 16 3.23 46.31 -2.69
N LEU A 17 3.64 46.36 -1.42
CA LEU A 17 3.90 45.16 -0.61
C LEU A 17 2.63 44.31 -0.46
N LEU A 18 1.50 44.95 -0.11
CA LEU A 18 0.22 44.28 0.09
C LEU A 18 -0.33 43.68 -1.21
N ALA A 19 -0.19 44.40 -2.34
CA ALA A 19 -0.57 43.88 -3.66
C ALA A 19 0.29 42.69 -4.11
N SER A 20 1.58 42.65 -3.74
CA SER A 20 2.44 41.49 -4.06
C SER A 20 2.08 40.25 -3.24
N VAL A 21 1.69 40.43 -1.98
CA VAL A 21 1.28 39.33 -1.08
C VAL A 21 -0.03 38.73 -1.55
N THR A 22 -1.01 39.54 -1.98
CA THR A 22 -2.27 39.02 -2.53
C THR A 22 -2.09 38.33 -3.87
N ALA A 23 -1.19 38.82 -4.73
CA ALA A 23 -0.85 38.16 -5.99
C ALA A 23 -0.19 36.78 -5.78
N LEU A 24 0.69 36.65 -4.77
CA LEU A 24 1.32 35.37 -4.40
C LEU A 24 0.31 34.35 -3.84
N ILE A 25 -0.66 34.80 -3.04
CA ILE A 25 -1.73 33.94 -2.50
C ILE A 25 -2.64 33.44 -3.63
N LEU A 26 -2.98 34.31 -4.59
CA LEU A 26 -3.76 33.93 -5.78
C LEU A 26 -3.01 32.94 -6.69
N LEU A 27 -1.69 33.08 -6.85
CA LEU A 27 -0.87 32.11 -7.59
C LEU A 27 -0.81 30.74 -6.90
N ALA A 28 -0.71 30.71 -5.56
CA ALA A 28 -0.72 29.47 -4.78
C ALA A 28 -2.08 28.74 -4.87
N ALA A 29 -3.18 29.47 -5.00
CA ALA A 29 -4.51 28.90 -5.18
C ALA A 29 -4.79 28.38 -6.60
N LEU A 30 -3.98 28.76 -7.60
CA LEU A 30 -4.11 28.33 -8.99
C LEU A 30 -3.17 27.16 -9.36
N VAL A 31 -2.31 26.72 -8.45
CA VAL A 31 -1.57 25.46 -8.65
C VAL A 31 -2.62 24.36 -8.55
N PRO A 32 -2.90 23.58 -9.62
CA PRO A 32 -3.72 22.40 -9.46
C PRO A 32 -3.06 21.57 -8.37
N THR A 33 -3.77 21.35 -7.28
CA THR A 33 -3.39 20.35 -6.30
C THR A 33 -3.38 19.04 -7.08
N TYR A 34 -2.22 18.69 -7.62
CA TYR A 34 -1.91 17.33 -8.01
C TYR A 34 -2.28 16.53 -6.78
N GLY A 35 -3.37 15.76 -6.92
CA GLY A 35 -3.99 15.05 -5.82
C GLY A 35 -2.87 14.43 -5.02
N LYS A 36 -2.93 14.62 -3.69
CA LYS A 36 -2.11 13.87 -2.75
C LYS A 36 -1.85 12.51 -3.40
N ALA A 37 -0.60 12.27 -3.85
CA ALA A 37 -0.15 10.90 -4.00
C ALA A 37 -0.58 10.29 -2.69
N GLY A 38 -1.52 9.34 -2.78
CA GLY A 38 -2.36 8.92 -1.68
C GLY A 38 -1.51 8.92 -0.44
N GLU A 39 -2.00 9.58 0.61
CA GLU A 39 -1.46 9.40 1.94
C GLU A 39 -1.54 7.89 2.16
N VAL A 40 -0.47 7.18 1.76
CA VAL A 40 -0.23 5.81 2.10
C VAL A 40 -0.07 5.95 3.59
N ALA A 41 -1.18 5.76 4.28
CA ALA A 41 -1.15 5.42 5.67
C ALA A 41 0.02 4.43 5.76
N MET A 42 1.07 4.80 6.49
CA MET A 42 1.99 3.78 6.97
C MET A 42 1.14 2.92 7.89
N ILE A 43 0.39 2.00 7.29
CA ILE A 43 -0.12 0.85 7.98
C ILE A 43 1.18 0.18 8.39
N ASN A 44 1.52 0.29 9.67
CA ASN A 44 2.49 -0.60 10.26
C ASN A 44 1.83 -1.98 10.24
N THR A 45 1.89 -2.62 9.06
CA THR A 45 1.16 -3.84 8.78
C THR A 45 1.70 -4.90 9.70
N ASP A 46 0.84 -5.38 10.61
CA ASP A 46 1.19 -6.46 11.49
C ASP A 46 1.14 -7.78 10.71
N TYR A 47 2.31 -8.35 10.50
CA TYR A 47 2.49 -9.62 9.80
C TYR A 47 2.53 -10.82 10.77
N SER A 48 2.23 -10.65 12.06
CA SER A 48 2.34 -11.70 13.08
C SER A 48 1.01 -12.38 13.44
N GLU A 49 1.08 -13.47 14.20
CA GLU A 49 -0.09 -14.21 14.74
C GLU A 49 -1.08 -14.81 13.71
N MET A 50 -0.60 -15.28 12.57
CA MET A 50 -1.44 -15.82 11.48
C MET A 50 -1.78 -17.32 11.59
N GLU A 51 -1.72 -17.87 12.80
CA GLU A 51 -1.97 -19.30 13.06
C GLU A 51 -3.44 -19.67 12.81
N THR A 52 -4.37 -18.78 13.17
CA THR A 52 -5.81 -19.05 13.03
C THR A 52 -6.39 -18.44 11.76
N ASN A 53 -7.48 -19.03 11.27
CA ASN A 53 -8.16 -18.53 10.08
C ASN A 53 -8.75 -17.14 10.32
N GLU A 54 -9.28 -16.89 11.50
CA GLU A 54 -9.91 -15.62 11.89
C GLU A 54 -8.92 -14.46 11.78
N LYS A 55 -7.67 -14.67 12.23
CA LYS A 55 -6.60 -13.68 12.12
C LYS A 55 -6.22 -13.41 10.67
N ARG A 56 -6.10 -14.47 9.85
CA ARG A 56 -5.82 -14.34 8.40
C ARG A 56 -6.93 -13.61 7.66
N VAL A 57 -8.20 -13.92 7.95
CA VAL A 57 -9.37 -13.23 7.39
C VAL A 57 -9.37 -11.76 7.80
N ALA A 58 -9.10 -11.45 9.08
CA ALA A 58 -9.01 -10.08 9.57
C ALA A 58 -7.87 -9.30 8.90
N PHE A 59 -6.72 -9.93 8.69
CA PHE A 59 -5.60 -9.36 7.94
C PHE A 59 -6.02 -8.99 6.51
N ILE A 60 -6.66 -9.91 5.78
CA ILE A 60 -7.13 -9.64 4.42
C ILE A 60 -8.13 -8.48 4.38
N LYS A 61 -9.11 -8.48 5.30
CA LYS A 61 -10.10 -7.41 5.43
C LYS A 61 -9.48 -6.05 5.76
N SER A 62 -8.33 -6.00 6.43
CA SER A 62 -7.62 -4.75 6.71
C SER A 62 -7.14 -4.02 5.46
N PHE A 63 -6.98 -4.74 4.34
CA PHE A 63 -6.66 -4.18 3.02
C PHE A 63 -7.92 -3.85 2.19
N GLY A 64 -9.12 -4.04 2.73
CA GLY A 64 -10.39 -3.74 2.04
C GLY A 64 -10.93 -4.87 1.16
N TYR A 65 -10.34 -6.06 1.19
CA TYR A 65 -10.84 -7.19 0.42
C TYR A 65 -11.98 -7.93 1.14
N GLU A 66 -12.95 -8.35 0.33
CA GLU A 66 -13.95 -9.35 0.69
C GLU A 66 -13.55 -10.70 0.10
N ILE A 67 -13.79 -11.77 0.85
CA ILE A 67 -13.38 -13.13 0.48
C ILE A 67 -14.49 -14.14 0.76
N ASN A 68 -14.45 -15.26 0.05
CA ASN A 68 -15.23 -16.43 0.43
C ASN A 68 -14.54 -17.18 1.58
N GLU A 69 -15.02 -16.96 2.82
CA GLU A 69 -14.43 -17.56 4.03
C GLU A 69 -14.49 -19.10 4.07
N GLN A 70 -15.35 -19.73 3.25
CA GLN A 70 -15.48 -21.19 3.19
C GLN A 70 -14.55 -21.86 2.17
N GLY A 71 -13.88 -21.09 1.31
CA GLY A 71 -13.08 -21.59 0.20
C GLY A 71 -11.65 -21.09 0.24
N PHE A 72 -10.86 -21.55 1.21
CA PHE A 72 -9.43 -21.28 1.25
C PHE A 72 -8.61 -22.56 1.06
N GLU A 73 -7.48 -22.42 0.38
CA GLU A 73 -6.55 -23.51 0.12
C GLU A 73 -5.36 -23.38 1.07
N THR A 74 -4.84 -24.51 1.52
CA THR A 74 -3.66 -24.58 2.38
C THR A 74 -2.66 -25.57 1.81
N GLU A 75 -1.45 -25.11 1.55
CA GLU A 75 -0.39 -25.92 0.97
C GLU A 75 0.92 -25.72 1.72
N THR A 76 1.74 -26.76 1.75
CA THR A 76 3.10 -26.67 2.27
C THR A 76 4.06 -26.47 1.11
N VAL A 77 4.78 -25.36 1.11
CA VAL A 77 5.73 -25.01 0.04
C VAL A 77 7.12 -24.75 0.62
N THR A 78 8.17 -25.00 -0.15
CA THR A 78 9.55 -24.72 0.27
C THR A 78 10.09 -23.54 -0.51
N ILE A 79 10.60 -22.54 0.18
CA ILE A 79 11.28 -21.40 -0.44
C ILE A 79 12.60 -21.91 -1.03
N PRO A 80 12.88 -21.68 -2.33
CA PRO A 80 14.09 -22.21 -2.97
C PRO A 80 15.39 -21.72 -2.32
N ASP A 81 16.40 -22.59 -2.26
CA ASP A 81 17.73 -22.21 -1.79
C ASP A 81 18.42 -21.17 -2.70
N LYS A 82 18.13 -21.25 -4.00
CA LYS A 82 18.65 -20.35 -5.03
C LYS A 82 17.47 -19.66 -5.72
N PHE A 83 17.54 -18.33 -5.79
CA PHE A 83 16.52 -17.55 -6.49
C PHE A 83 16.99 -17.37 -7.92
N ASP A 84 16.17 -17.83 -8.86
CA ASP A 84 16.29 -17.51 -10.27
C ASP A 84 15.68 -16.12 -10.55
N ALA A 85 15.54 -15.76 -11.83
CA ALA A 85 14.94 -14.49 -12.22
C ALA A 85 13.48 -14.35 -11.75
N VAL A 86 12.72 -15.45 -11.75
CA VAL A 86 11.30 -15.47 -11.35
C VAL A 86 11.15 -15.21 -9.86
N TYR A 87 11.87 -15.96 -9.03
CA TYR A 87 11.86 -15.75 -7.58
C TYR A 87 12.50 -14.43 -7.17
N THR A 88 13.47 -13.93 -7.94
CA THR A 88 14.03 -12.59 -7.70
C THR A 88 12.97 -11.51 -7.91
N ARG A 89 12.25 -11.55 -9.04
CA ARG A 89 11.16 -10.60 -9.32
C ARG A 89 10.02 -10.73 -8.30
N TYR A 90 9.65 -11.95 -7.94
CA TYR A 90 8.63 -12.18 -6.91
C TYR A 90 9.07 -11.61 -5.56
N ASN A 91 10.33 -11.79 -5.17
CA ASN A 91 10.88 -11.20 -3.96
C ASN A 91 10.90 -9.67 -3.99
N ASP A 92 11.00 -9.04 -5.15
CA ASP A 92 10.93 -7.58 -5.27
C ASP A 92 9.53 -7.05 -4.93
N ILE A 93 8.47 -7.78 -5.29
CA ILE A 93 7.08 -7.52 -4.82
C ILE A 93 7.02 -7.62 -3.30
N GLN A 94 7.67 -8.62 -2.71
CA GLN A 94 7.70 -8.78 -1.25
C GLN A 94 8.44 -7.63 -0.55
N ARG A 95 9.55 -7.17 -1.15
CA ARG A 95 10.33 -6.05 -0.62
C ARG A 95 9.59 -4.74 -0.64
N ALA A 96 8.75 -4.50 -1.64
CA ALA A 96 7.89 -3.32 -1.68
C ALA A 96 6.90 -3.29 -0.49
N GLN A 97 6.57 -4.46 0.06
CA GLN A 97 5.71 -4.64 1.24
C GLN A 97 6.52 -4.69 2.55
N GLY A 98 7.83 -4.44 2.51
CA GLY A 98 8.70 -4.54 3.69
C GLY A 98 9.11 -5.98 4.06
N LEU A 99 8.79 -6.97 3.23
CA LEU A 99 9.11 -8.38 3.44
C LEU A 99 10.35 -8.82 2.62
N ASN A 100 10.98 -9.94 2.96
CA ASN A 100 12.14 -10.44 2.21
C ASN A 100 12.30 -11.95 2.30
N LEU A 101 11.89 -12.66 1.25
CA LEU A 101 11.97 -14.11 1.15
C LEU A 101 13.40 -14.64 1.10
N LYS A 102 14.41 -13.82 0.77
CA LYS A 102 15.81 -14.24 0.82
C LYS A 102 16.26 -14.66 2.22
N ASN A 103 15.60 -14.17 3.27
CA ASN A 103 15.87 -14.54 4.66
C ASN A 103 15.33 -15.93 5.02
N TYR A 104 14.48 -16.51 4.17
CA TYR A 104 13.75 -17.75 4.42
C TYR A 104 14.07 -18.84 3.39
N LYS A 105 15.21 -18.74 2.69
CA LYS A 105 15.68 -19.77 1.76
C LYS A 105 15.82 -21.13 2.41
N GLY A 106 15.38 -22.17 1.71
CA GLY A 106 15.38 -23.55 2.18
C GLY A 106 14.36 -23.80 3.31
N LYS A 107 13.55 -22.81 3.70
CA LYS A 107 12.51 -22.98 4.71
C LYS A 107 11.22 -23.51 4.08
N THR A 108 10.63 -24.47 4.74
CA THR A 108 9.27 -24.93 4.47
C THR A 108 8.28 -24.01 5.20
N VAL A 109 7.28 -23.53 4.47
CA VAL A 109 6.31 -22.53 4.93
C VAL A 109 4.91 -22.96 4.49
N THR A 110 3.89 -22.42 5.14
CA THR A 110 2.49 -22.67 4.78
C THR A 110 2.02 -21.58 3.84
N ARG A 111 1.53 -21.96 2.65
CA ARG A 111 0.81 -21.07 1.74
C ARG A 111 -0.69 -21.17 2.04
N TYR A 112 -1.31 -20.03 2.31
CA TYR A 112 -2.76 -19.88 2.36
C TYR A 112 -3.22 -19.08 1.16
N THR A 113 -4.27 -19.55 0.49
CA THR A 113 -4.86 -18.83 -0.66
C THR A 113 -6.36 -18.66 -0.42
N TYR A 114 -6.83 -17.43 -0.55
CA TYR A 114 -8.23 -17.04 -0.42
C TYR A 114 -8.73 -16.41 -1.72
N TYR A 115 -9.98 -16.65 -2.08
CA TYR A 115 -10.56 -16.04 -3.28
C TYR A 115 -11.26 -14.72 -2.94
N VAL A 116 -10.82 -13.65 -3.59
CA VAL A 116 -11.35 -12.28 -3.45
C VAL A 116 -12.59 -12.11 -4.30
N THR A 117 -13.62 -11.46 -3.76
CA THR A 117 -14.93 -11.29 -4.41
C THR A 117 -15.25 -9.86 -4.84
N ASN A 118 -14.45 -8.88 -4.41
CA ASN A 118 -14.69 -7.45 -4.66
C ASN A 118 -13.55 -6.76 -5.40
N TYR A 119 -12.71 -7.50 -6.13
CA TYR A 119 -11.58 -6.90 -6.85
C TYR A 119 -12.09 -6.03 -8.02
N PRO A 120 -11.68 -4.75 -8.13
CA PRO A 120 -12.24 -3.84 -9.13
C PRO A 120 -11.71 -4.13 -10.53
N ASN A 121 -12.54 -3.89 -11.54
CA ASN A 121 -12.17 -3.91 -12.96
C ASN A 121 -11.52 -5.22 -13.45
N TYR A 122 -11.81 -6.36 -12.81
CA TYR A 122 -11.35 -7.68 -13.23
C TYR A 122 -12.46 -8.71 -13.04
N ASP A 123 -12.89 -9.34 -14.13
CA ASP A 123 -14.02 -10.29 -14.15
C ASP A 123 -13.60 -11.74 -13.84
N GLY A 124 -12.29 -11.99 -13.73
CA GLY A 124 -11.73 -13.32 -13.44
C GLY A 124 -11.61 -13.61 -11.94
N LYS A 125 -11.11 -14.81 -11.62
CA LYS A 125 -10.80 -15.22 -10.25
C LYS A 125 -9.56 -14.50 -9.75
N VAL A 126 -9.68 -13.87 -8.58
CA VAL A 126 -8.55 -13.24 -7.89
C VAL A 126 -8.23 -14.01 -6.63
N ALA A 127 -6.94 -14.32 -6.46
CA ALA A 127 -6.40 -15.01 -5.31
C ALA A 127 -5.59 -14.05 -4.43
N PHE A 128 -5.87 -14.03 -3.13
CA PHE A 128 -5.03 -13.44 -2.11
C PHE A 128 -4.19 -14.54 -1.45
N THR A 129 -2.88 -14.47 -1.63
CA THR A 129 -1.93 -15.50 -1.18
C THR A 129 -1.08 -14.99 -0.04
N MET A 130 -0.93 -15.79 1.02
CA MET A 130 -0.03 -15.52 2.15
C MET A 130 0.92 -16.69 2.37
N LEU A 131 2.21 -16.39 2.49
CA LEU A 131 3.25 -17.33 2.91
C LEU A 131 3.55 -17.10 4.39
N VAL A 132 3.22 -18.08 5.22
CA VAL A 132 3.34 -18.00 6.68
C VAL A 132 4.43 -18.95 7.17
N TYR A 133 5.38 -18.41 7.93
CA TYR A 133 6.43 -19.16 8.61
C TYR A 133 6.42 -18.85 10.10
N ARG A 134 6.24 -19.88 10.94
CA ARG A 134 6.17 -19.76 12.41
C ARG A 134 5.19 -18.68 12.87
N GLY A 135 3.98 -18.70 12.30
CA GLY A 135 2.92 -17.73 12.62
C GLY A 135 3.08 -16.34 12.01
N ASN A 136 4.15 -16.06 11.27
CA ASN A 136 4.38 -14.74 10.66
C ASN A 136 4.28 -14.81 9.13
N ILE A 137 3.63 -13.82 8.51
CA ILE A 137 3.67 -13.61 7.06
C ILE A 137 5.08 -13.17 6.68
N ILE A 138 5.67 -13.90 5.73
CA ILE A 138 7.01 -13.63 5.20
C ILE A 138 6.98 -13.21 3.73
N GLY A 139 5.82 -13.32 3.09
CA GLY A 139 5.54 -12.91 1.72
C GLY A 139 4.10 -13.21 1.34
N GLY A 140 3.66 -12.69 0.21
CA GLY A 140 2.34 -12.91 -0.35
C GLY A 140 2.04 -11.90 -1.46
N ASP A 141 0.90 -12.09 -2.10
CA ASP A 141 0.50 -11.35 -3.29
C ASP A 141 -0.99 -11.46 -3.52
N VAL A 142 -1.50 -10.57 -4.37
CA VAL A 142 -2.83 -10.65 -4.94
C VAL A 142 -2.67 -10.85 -6.45
N ALA A 143 -3.31 -11.89 -6.97
CA ALA A 143 -3.12 -12.32 -8.35
C ALA A 143 -4.42 -12.70 -9.06
N GLY A 144 -4.57 -12.23 -10.30
CA GLY A 144 -5.60 -12.70 -11.23
C GLY A 144 -5.20 -14.04 -11.85
N LEU A 145 -6.07 -15.05 -11.78
CA LEU A 145 -5.76 -16.43 -12.20
C LEU A 145 -6.13 -16.74 -13.66
N ASP A 146 -6.86 -15.85 -14.32
CA ASP A 146 -7.40 -16.06 -15.66
C ASP A 146 -6.79 -15.09 -16.69
N GLY A 147 -6.64 -15.56 -17.94
CA GLY A 147 -6.28 -14.72 -19.11
C GLY A 147 -5.00 -13.89 -18.92
N ASP A 148 -5.11 -12.57 -19.16
CA ASP A 148 -4.07 -11.57 -18.91
C ASP A 148 -3.97 -11.22 -17.42
N GLY A 149 -3.82 -12.25 -16.57
CA GLY A 149 -3.73 -12.11 -15.12
C GLY A 149 -2.62 -11.15 -14.68
N PHE A 150 -2.73 -10.70 -13.44
CA PHE A 150 -1.79 -9.77 -12.82
C PHE A 150 -1.24 -10.34 -11.52
N VAL A 151 -0.18 -9.71 -10.98
CA VAL A 151 0.34 -10.00 -9.64
C VAL A 151 0.83 -8.69 -9.02
N HIS A 152 0.35 -8.35 -7.83
CA HIS A 152 0.82 -7.21 -7.02
C HIS A 152 0.87 -7.56 -5.53
N GLY A 153 1.32 -6.63 -4.69
CA GLY A 153 1.36 -6.80 -3.23
C GLY A 153 -0.04 -6.75 -2.59
N PHE A 154 -0.13 -6.72 -1.26
CA PHE A 154 -1.43 -6.72 -0.57
C PHE A 154 -2.25 -5.44 -0.77
N GLY A 155 -1.62 -4.28 -0.97
CA GLY A 155 -2.35 -3.03 -1.20
C GLY A 155 -3.21 -3.10 -2.47
N ILE A 156 -4.41 -2.53 -2.41
CA ILE A 156 -5.19 -2.21 -3.62
C ILE A 156 -4.48 -1.03 -4.29
N ASP A 157 -4.11 -1.21 -5.56
CA ASP A 157 -3.50 -0.16 -6.40
C ASP A 157 -4.55 0.85 -6.90
#